data_AF-A0A401WBZ0-F1
#
_entry.id   AF-A0A401WBZ0-F1
#
_cell.length_a   1.000
_cell.length_b   1.000
_cell.length_c   1.000
_cell.angle_alpha   90.00
_cell.angle_beta   90.00
_cell.angle_gamma   90.00
#
_symmetry.space_group_name_H-M   'P 1'
#
loop_
_entity.id
_entity.type
_entity.pdbx_description
1 polymer ?
#
loop_
_entity_poly.entity_id
_entity_poly.type
_entity_poly.pdbx_seq_one_letter_code
_entity_poly.pdbx_strand_id
1 'polypeptide(L)'
;MKQRLTCKDTPQRDMPSAPPVNFQFTQQRAYLIRDGQLCGQLRDVAYQGSTTEFWGSMAAVGGPGTYVLGGAFNCGKAQPGQIAAVSHGCPSALFTGVSILNTAREAGR
;
A
#
# COMPACT_ATOMS: atom_id res chain seq x y z
N MET A 1 -45.54 -12.02 -4.72
CA MET A 1 -44.75 -10.78 -4.85
C MET A 1 -43.46 -10.94 -4.06
N LYS A 2 -42.30 -11.08 -4.72
CA LYS A 2 -40.99 -11.15 -4.05
C LYS A 2 -40.22 -9.88 -4.40
N GLN A 3 -40.13 -8.92 -3.49
CA GLN A 3 -39.27 -7.75 -3.66
C GLN A 3 -37.82 -8.17 -3.38
N ARG A 4 -36.97 -8.02 -4.40
CA ARG A 4 -35.54 -8.30 -4.36
C ARG A 4 -34.86 -7.00 -3.93
N LEU A 5 -34.58 -6.85 -2.63
CA LEU A 5 -33.79 -5.73 -2.11
C LEU A 5 -32.38 -5.83 -2.71
N THR A 6 -32.02 -4.86 -3.55
CA THR A 6 -30.65 -4.69 -4.02
C THR A 6 -29.98 -3.63 -3.17
N CYS A 7 -28.67 -3.75 -2.93
CA CYS A 7 -27.84 -2.83 -2.14
C CYS A 7 -28.00 -1.33 -2.52
N LYS A 8 -28.63 -1.01 -3.64
CA LYS A 8 -28.85 0.35 -4.15
C LYS A 8 -29.92 1.16 -3.41
N ASP A 9 -30.73 0.53 -2.54
CA ASP A 9 -31.85 1.19 -1.86
C ASP A 9 -31.47 1.81 -0.50
N THR A 10 -30.17 1.84 -0.15
CA THR A 10 -29.71 2.48 1.08
C THR A 10 -29.45 3.96 0.80
N PRO A 11 -30.16 4.92 1.45
CA PRO A 11 -29.81 6.32 1.33
C PRO A 11 -28.38 6.50 1.85
N GLN A 12 -27.52 7.02 0.97
CA GLN A 12 -26.13 7.33 1.24
C GLN A 12 -26.12 8.46 2.29
N ARG A 13 -26.20 8.09 3.56
CA ARG A 13 -26.07 9.04 4.67
C ARG A 13 -24.73 9.74 4.49
N ASP A 14 -24.73 11.07 4.57
CA ASP A 14 -23.52 11.89 4.63
C ASP A 14 -22.69 11.46 5.85
N MET A 15 -21.85 10.45 5.63
CA MET A 15 -20.87 10.01 6.60
C MET A 15 -19.75 11.05 6.58
N PRO A 16 -19.39 11.65 7.73
CA PRO A 16 -18.27 12.57 7.78
C PRO A 16 -17.04 11.86 7.23
N SER A 17 -16.31 12.52 6.31
CA SER A 17 -15.08 11.98 5.74
C SER A 17 -14.14 11.61 6.89
N ALA A 18 -13.74 10.33 6.97
CA ALA A 18 -12.74 9.91 7.94
C ALA A 18 -11.47 10.78 7.75
N PRO A 19 -10.80 11.19 8.84
CA PRO A 19 -9.57 11.96 8.72
C PRO A 19 -8.56 11.18 7.86
N PRO A 20 -7.80 11.83 6.97
CA PRO A 20 -6.85 11.15 6.11
C PRO A 20 -5.86 10.35 6.95
N VAL A 21 -5.87 9.03 6.76
CA VAL A 21 -4.94 8.13 7.44
C VAL A 21 -3.62 8.13 6.69
N ASN A 22 -2.68 8.93 7.18
CA ASN A 22 -1.35 9.05 6.63
C ASN A 22 -0.51 7.81 6.96
N PHE A 23 0.36 7.43 6.04
CA PHE A 23 1.32 6.34 6.23
C PHE A 23 2.69 6.73 5.67
N GLN A 24 3.71 6.03 6.14
CA GLN A 24 5.05 6.06 5.58
C GLN A 24 5.67 4.67 5.70
N PHE A 25 6.28 4.20 4.61
CA PHE A 25 6.97 2.92 4.58
C PHE A 25 8.36 3.06 3.97
N THR A 26 9.37 2.55 4.66
CA THR A 26 10.73 2.38 4.13
C THR A 26 10.82 1.09 3.33
N GLN A 27 11.63 1.11 2.28
CA GLN A 27 11.77 -0.03 1.39
C GLN A 27 12.89 -0.96 1.88
N GLN A 28 12.59 -2.25 2.00
CA GLN A 28 13.62 -3.28 2.20
C GLN A 28 14.51 -3.40 0.96
N ARG A 29 13.93 -3.31 -0.25
CA ARG A 29 14.63 -3.27 -1.54
C ARG A 29 13.88 -2.33 -2.47
N ALA A 30 14.59 -1.45 -3.16
CA ALA A 30 14.05 -0.55 -4.16
C ALA A 30 14.95 -0.55 -5.41
N TYR A 31 14.36 -0.42 -6.59
CA TYR A 31 15.09 -0.37 -7.86
C TYR A 31 14.62 0.81 -8.69
N LEU A 32 15.54 1.41 -9.44
CA LEU A 32 15.20 2.39 -10.46
C LEU A 32 14.79 1.66 -11.74
N ILE A 33 13.69 2.10 -12.35
CA ILE A 33 13.27 1.66 -13.68
C ILE A 33 13.40 2.84 -14.64
N ARG A 34 14.07 2.65 -15.79
CA ARG A 34 14.08 3.59 -16.92
C ARG A 34 13.83 2.83 -18.21
N ASP A 35 12.97 3.36 -19.08
CA ASP A 35 12.62 2.74 -20.36
C ASP A 35 12.22 1.26 -20.26
N GLY A 36 11.51 0.91 -19.17
CA GLY A 36 11.07 -0.45 -18.88
C GLY A 36 12.16 -1.40 -18.36
N GLN A 37 13.37 -0.92 -18.09
CA GLN A 37 14.50 -1.73 -17.61
C GLN A 37 14.94 -1.33 -16.20
N LEU A 38 15.41 -2.32 -15.43
CA LEU A 38 16.01 -2.08 -14.11
C LEU A 38 17.39 -1.46 -14.28
N CYS A 39 17.59 -0.28 -13.70
CA CYS A 39 18.83 0.51 -13.80
C CYS A 39 19.70 0.49 -12.54
N GLY A 40 19.41 -0.42 -11.60
CA GLY A 40 20.17 -0.59 -10.37
C GLY A 40 19.34 -0.40 -9.10
N GLN A 41 19.90 -0.85 -7.98
CA GLN A 41 19.26 -0.81 -6.67
C GLN A 41 19.43 0.58 -6.03
N LEU A 42 18.37 1.08 -5.42
CA LEU A 42 18.36 2.30 -4.63
C LEU A 42 18.51 1.97 -3.14
N ARG A 43 18.99 2.94 -2.37
CA ARG A 43 19.05 2.91 -0.90
C ARG A 43 18.31 4.10 -0.31
N ASP A 44 17.98 3.99 0.97
CA ASP A 44 17.40 5.08 1.77
C ASP A 44 16.05 5.59 1.21
N VAL A 45 15.26 4.70 0.60
CA VAL A 45 13.99 5.03 -0.05
C VAL A 45 12.82 4.82 0.91
N ALA A 46 11.97 5.84 1.03
CA ALA A 46 10.66 5.72 1.65
C ALA A 46 9.57 6.29 0.74
N TYR A 47 8.35 5.77 0.85
CA TYR A 47 7.17 6.39 0.25
C TYR A 47 6.16 6.75 1.34
N GLN A 48 5.47 7.86 1.15
CA GLN A 48 4.49 8.38 2.10
C GLN A 48 3.28 8.96 1.37
N GLY A 49 2.17 9.07 2.09
CA GLY A 49 0.97 9.74 1.59
C GLY A 49 -0.25 9.49 2.45
N SER A 50 -1.38 10.01 2.00
CA SER A 50 -2.70 9.64 2.50
C SER A 50 -3.10 8.29 1.91
N THR A 51 -3.64 7.39 2.73
CA THR A 51 -4.10 6.07 2.29
C THR A 51 -5.10 6.17 1.14
N THR A 52 -6.06 7.09 1.23
CA THR A 52 -7.10 7.25 0.19
C THR A 52 -6.50 7.71 -1.14
N GLU A 53 -5.58 8.67 -1.12
CA GLU A 53 -4.92 9.17 -2.32
C GLU A 53 -4.01 8.12 -2.94
N PHE A 54 -3.24 7.41 -2.11
CA PHE A 54 -2.34 6.34 -2.56
C PHE A 54 -3.11 5.24 -3.29
N TRP A 55 -4.17 4.69 -2.68
CA TRP A 55 -4.98 3.66 -3.33
C TRP A 55 -5.76 4.20 -4.53
N GLY A 56 -6.19 5.46 -4.49
CA GLY A 56 -6.81 6.14 -5.63
C GLY A 56 -5.85 6.36 -6.81
N SER A 57 -4.54 6.35 -6.57
CA SER A 57 -3.50 6.52 -7.61
C SER A 57 -3.07 5.22 -8.31
N MET A 58 -3.71 4.10 -8.00
CA MET A 58 -3.40 2.80 -8.61
C MET A 58 -3.83 2.77 -10.08
N ALA A 59 -2.85 2.70 -10.97
CA ALA A 59 -3.05 2.72 -12.42
C ALA A 59 -3.23 1.32 -13.02
N ALA A 60 -2.62 0.29 -12.42
CA ALA A 60 -2.74 -1.08 -12.90
C ALA A 60 -2.49 -2.12 -11.80
N VAL A 61 -3.05 -3.31 -11.98
CA VAL A 61 -2.80 -4.50 -11.18
C VAL A 61 -2.27 -5.60 -12.09
N GLY A 62 -1.21 -6.26 -11.64
CA GLY A 62 -0.56 -7.35 -12.35
C GLY A 62 -1.43 -8.60 -12.41
N GLY A 63 -1.21 -9.41 -13.45
CA GLY A 63 -1.92 -10.67 -13.62
C GLY A 63 -1.51 -11.72 -12.56
N PRO A 64 -2.17 -12.90 -12.58
CA PRO A 64 -1.93 -13.98 -11.61
C PRO A 64 -0.48 -14.42 -11.47
N GLY A 65 0.30 -14.37 -12.56
CA GLY A 65 1.73 -14.72 -12.56
C GLY A 65 2.63 -13.75 -11.76
N THR A 66 2.09 -12.62 -11.31
CA THR A 66 2.81 -11.66 -10.46
C THR A 66 2.47 -11.78 -8.98
N TYR A 67 1.55 -12.70 -8.61
CA TYR A 67 1.14 -12.90 -7.23
C TYR A 67 2.26 -13.54 -6.42
N VAL A 68 2.56 -12.94 -5.27
CA VAL A 68 3.50 -13.48 -4.29
C VAL A 68 2.83 -13.48 -2.92
N LEU A 69 2.89 -14.61 -2.22
CA LEU A 69 2.51 -14.70 -0.82
C LEU A 69 3.73 -14.39 0.04
N GLY A 70 3.75 -13.21 0.66
CA GLY A 70 4.72 -12.84 1.67
C GLY A 70 4.21 -13.16 3.06
N GLY A 71 5.11 -13.47 4.00
CA GLY A 71 4.73 -13.65 5.39
C GLY A 71 5.90 -13.56 6.35
N ALA A 72 5.57 -13.26 7.61
CA ALA A 72 6.48 -13.26 8.73
C ALA A 72 5.90 -14.15 9.84
N PHE A 73 6.77 -14.89 10.54
CA PHE A 73 6.37 -15.72 11.67
C PHE A 73 6.08 -14.92 12.95
N ASN A 74 6.37 -13.62 12.93
CA ASN A 74 6.15 -12.69 14.03
C ASN A 74 5.31 -11.49 13.56
N CYS A 75 4.31 -11.12 14.36
CA CYS A 75 3.39 -10.03 14.03
C CYS A 75 3.96 -8.64 14.34
N GLY A 76 5.00 -8.56 15.19
CA GLY A 76 5.69 -7.32 15.56
C GLY A 76 4.81 -6.25 16.24
N LYS A 77 3.50 -6.48 16.34
CA LYS A 77 2.49 -5.61 16.92
C LYS A 77 2.05 -6.20 18.26
N ALA A 78 1.79 -5.30 19.21
CA ALA A 78 1.39 -5.50 20.60
C ALA A 78 2.53 -5.52 21.65
N GLN A 79 2.25 -4.85 22.76
CA GLN A 79 2.89 -5.02 24.07
C GLN A 79 1.80 -5.57 25.01
N PRO A 80 1.94 -6.79 25.57
CA PRO A 80 3.03 -7.75 25.39
C PRO A 80 3.11 -8.34 23.97
N GLY A 81 4.32 -8.72 23.55
CA GLY A 81 4.61 -9.19 22.18
C GLY A 81 3.80 -10.43 21.79
N GLN A 82 3.03 -10.32 20.71
CA GLN A 82 2.26 -11.43 20.17
C GLN A 82 3.01 -12.11 19.02
N ILE A 83 3.17 -13.43 19.13
CA ILE A 83 3.67 -14.28 18.06
C ILE A 83 2.47 -14.83 17.31
N ALA A 84 2.33 -14.44 16.06
CA ALA A 84 1.35 -14.98 15.14
C ALA A 84 1.96 -14.98 13.75
N ALA A 85 1.72 -16.06 13.00
CA ALA A 85 2.01 -16.06 11.58
C ALA A 85 1.14 -15.00 10.90
N VAL A 86 1.78 -14.00 10.30
CA VAL A 86 1.11 -12.98 9.49
C VAL A 86 1.58 -13.14 8.07
N SER A 87 0.64 -13.46 7.19
CA SER A 87 0.89 -13.57 5.76
C SER A 87 -0.07 -12.69 4.98
N HIS A 88 0.46 -12.00 3.97
CA HIS A 88 -0.31 -11.24 3.01
C HIS A 88 0.26 -11.51 1.63
N GLY A 89 -0.61 -11.77 0.66
CA GLY A 89 -0.20 -11.91 -0.72
C GLY A 89 -0.90 -10.90 -1.60
N CYS A 90 -0.16 -10.36 -2.56
CA CYS A 90 -0.69 -9.46 -3.56
C CYS A 90 -0.01 -9.71 -4.91
N PRO A 91 -0.70 -9.46 -6.03
CA PRO A 91 -0.04 -9.26 -7.30
C PRO A 91 0.78 -7.97 -7.26
N SER A 92 1.64 -7.79 -8.26
CA SER A 92 2.29 -6.49 -8.48
C SER A 92 1.23 -5.42 -8.75
N ALA A 93 1.46 -4.18 -8.33
CA ALA A 93 0.58 -3.06 -8.60
C ALA A 93 1.40 -1.83 -9.02
N LEU A 94 0.85 -1.05 -9.94
CA LEU A 94 1.44 0.19 -10.43
C LEU A 94 0.70 1.37 -9.83
N PHE A 95 1.43 2.25 -9.15
CA PHE A 95 0.93 3.50 -8.60
C PHE A 95 1.64 4.68 -9.25
N THR A 96 0.91 5.76 -9.51
CA THR A 96 1.44 6.95 -10.21
C THR A 96 1.36 8.18 -9.34
N GLY A 97 2.37 9.05 -9.38
CA GLY A 97 2.36 10.29 -8.60
C GLY A 97 2.57 10.10 -7.10
N VAL A 98 3.12 8.96 -6.67
CA VAL A 98 3.48 8.70 -5.27
C VAL A 98 4.74 9.48 -4.90
N SER A 99 4.71 10.15 -3.74
CA SER A 99 5.89 10.85 -3.21
C SER A 99 6.93 9.85 -2.69
N ILE A 100 8.14 9.92 -3.26
CA ILE A 100 9.28 9.09 -2.88
C ILE A 100 10.34 9.99 -2.24
N LEU A 101 10.72 9.67 -1.01
CA LEU A 101 11.71 10.39 -0.23
C LEU A 101 13.07 9.69 -0.23
N ASN A 102 14.13 10.49 -0.20
CA ASN A 102 15.45 10.02 0.20
C ASN A 102 15.64 10.28 1.70
N THR A 103 15.40 9.25 2.50
CA THR A 103 15.40 9.34 3.96
C THR A 103 16.73 9.83 4.56
N ALA A 104 17.87 9.56 3.93
CA ALA A 104 19.16 10.06 4.39
C ALA A 104 19.30 11.59 4.22
N ARG A 105 18.72 12.15 3.15
CA ARG A 105 18.72 13.60 2.92
C ARG A 105 17.72 14.33 3.81
N GLU A 106 16.56 13.73 4.02
CA GLU A 106 15.49 14.33 4.84
C GLU A 106 15.78 14.23 6.35
N ALA A 107 16.51 13.22 6.83
CA ALA A 107 16.83 13.05 8.25
C ALA A 107 17.86 14.07 8.80
N GLY A 108 18.58 14.78 7.92
CA GLY A 108 19.62 15.75 8.29
C GLY A 108 19.15 17.21 8.27
N ARG A 109 17.85 17.46 8.12
CA ARG A 109 17.23 18.79 8.10
C ARG A 109 16.31 18.96 9.31
#